data_AF-A0A933ZHG7-F1
#
_entry.id   AF-A0A933ZHG7-F1
#
_cell.length_a   1.000
_cell.length_b   1.000
_cell.length_c   1.000
_cell.angle_alpha   90.00
_cell.angle_beta   90.00
_cell.angle_gamma   90.00
#
_symmetry.space_group_name_H-M   'P 1'
#
loop_
_entity.id
_entity.type
_entity.pdbx_description
1 polymer ?
#
loop_
_entity_poly.entity_id
_entity_poly.type
_entity_poly.pdbx_seq_one_letter_code
_entity_poly.pdbx_strand_id
1 'polypeptide(L)'
;MRWLSLGTIVAAQLACGDSGQMAGKPAVGIKPVDPITFVFHNATSAPVFVDWSYPRPPLQLLRDNAQIRIDPGCAPLCKDTCACLACPTPEQKVLRIGPGEELKVVWDASHYLLRACEDAASCSCAEPWPATAGKYVVKLAASTGVIGGTPDTADPRVLNGAKIDPAAPTCEGTSPFQLVGAALISTPFICP
;
A
#
# COMPACT_ATOMS: atom_id res chain seq x y z
N MET A 1 -40.64 17.33 -36.20
CA MET A 1 -39.22 17.55 -35.85
C MET A 1 -38.87 16.57 -34.75
N ARG A 2 -38.04 15.55 -35.04
CA ARG A 2 -37.60 14.54 -34.07
C ARG A 2 -36.29 15.00 -33.45
N TRP A 3 -36.25 15.19 -32.14
CA TRP A 3 -35.02 15.43 -31.38
C TRP A 3 -34.46 14.08 -30.93
N LEU A 4 -33.23 13.78 -31.37
CA LEU A 4 -32.43 12.63 -30.92
C LEU A 4 -31.60 13.09 -29.72
N SER A 5 -31.97 12.64 -28.53
CA SER A 5 -31.17 12.78 -27.31
C SER A 5 -30.04 11.76 -27.36
N LEU A 6 -28.81 12.21 -27.65
CA LEU A 6 -27.61 11.41 -27.42
C LEU A 6 -27.35 11.38 -25.90
N GLY A 7 -27.63 10.23 -25.29
CA GLY A 7 -27.18 9.90 -23.94
C GLY A 7 -25.69 9.60 -23.96
N THR A 8 -24.90 10.50 -23.40
CA THR A 8 -23.47 10.27 -23.15
C THR A 8 -23.34 9.29 -21.99
N ILE A 9 -23.04 8.03 -22.30
CA ILE A 9 -22.59 7.06 -21.30
C ILE A 9 -21.17 7.45 -20.91
N VAL A 10 -21.02 8.16 -19.80
CA VAL A 10 -19.72 8.38 -19.17
C VAL A 10 -19.32 7.08 -18.50
N ALA A 11 -18.54 6.25 -19.21
CA ALA A 11 -17.86 5.12 -18.59
C ALA A 11 -16.82 5.69 -17.61
N ALA A 12 -17.09 5.55 -16.31
CA ALA A 12 -16.12 5.83 -15.26
C ALA A 12 -14.95 4.85 -15.43
N GLN A 13 -13.89 5.31 -16.11
CA GLN A 13 -12.61 4.64 -16.13
C GLN A 13 -12.05 4.68 -14.71
N LEU A 14 -12.19 3.57 -13.98
CA LEU A 14 -11.38 3.27 -12.81
C LEU A 14 -9.94 3.10 -13.29
N ALA A 15 -9.27 4.22 -13.51
CA ALA A 15 -7.85 4.28 -13.78
C ALA A 15 -7.12 3.88 -12.48
N CYS A 16 -6.86 2.60 -12.32
CA CYS A 16 -5.75 2.14 -11.48
C CYS A 16 -4.45 2.56 -12.17
N GLY A 17 -3.96 3.76 -11.91
CA GLY A 17 -2.79 4.27 -12.62
C GLY A 17 -2.11 5.40 -11.88
N ASP A 18 -1.46 5.07 -10.77
CA ASP A 18 -0.42 5.93 -10.22
C ASP A 18 0.80 5.83 -11.17
N SER A 19 1.11 6.92 -11.88
CA SER A 19 2.10 6.97 -12.97
C SER A 19 3.53 7.19 -12.48
N GLY A 20 3.84 6.79 -11.24
CA GLY A 20 5.21 6.82 -10.73
C GLY A 20 6.11 5.92 -11.58
N GLN A 21 7.36 6.34 -11.83
CA GLN A 21 8.37 5.44 -12.36
C GLN A 21 8.50 4.24 -11.40
N MET A 22 8.06 3.07 -11.87
CA MET A 22 8.17 1.83 -11.12
C MET A 22 9.58 1.28 -11.31
N ALA A 23 10.19 0.76 -10.23
CA ALA A 23 11.48 0.08 -10.37
C ALA A 23 11.38 -1.08 -11.37
N GLY A 24 12.39 -1.24 -12.24
CA GLY A 24 12.41 -2.26 -13.29
C GLY A 24 12.77 -3.67 -12.78
N LYS A 25 12.72 -4.64 -13.70
CA LYS A 25 13.09 -6.04 -13.43
C LYS A 25 14.53 -6.12 -12.87
N PRO A 26 14.78 -6.89 -11.80
CA PRO A 26 16.14 -7.14 -11.31
C PRO A 26 16.97 -7.92 -12.33
N ALA A 27 18.29 -7.75 -12.28
CA ALA A 27 19.22 -8.53 -13.09
C ALA A 27 19.15 -10.03 -12.73
N VAL A 28 19.36 -10.90 -13.73
CA VAL A 28 19.30 -12.36 -13.59
C VAL A 28 20.37 -12.84 -12.59
N GLY A 29 20.01 -13.76 -11.68
CA GLY A 29 20.95 -14.40 -10.74
C GLY A 29 21.01 -13.80 -9.33
N ILE A 30 20.14 -12.83 -9.00
CA ILE A 30 20.07 -12.27 -7.65
C ILE A 30 19.27 -13.19 -6.72
N LYS A 31 19.89 -13.63 -5.63
CA LYS A 31 19.23 -14.43 -4.59
C LYS A 31 18.16 -13.57 -3.90
N PRO A 32 16.94 -14.10 -3.68
CA PRO A 32 15.94 -13.44 -2.84
C PRO A 32 16.53 -13.15 -1.46
N VAL A 33 16.25 -11.97 -0.94
CA VAL A 33 16.57 -11.64 0.45
C VAL A 33 15.46 -12.16 1.37
N ASP A 34 15.81 -12.39 2.64
CA ASP A 34 14.84 -12.83 3.65
C ASP A 34 13.79 -11.75 3.93
N PRO A 35 12.63 -12.11 4.49
CA PRO A 35 11.59 -11.16 4.88
C PRO A 35 12.11 -10.08 5.84
N ILE A 36 11.59 -8.87 5.68
CA ILE A 36 11.89 -7.71 6.53
C ILE A 36 10.69 -7.43 7.43
N THR A 37 10.95 -7.13 8.70
CA THR A 37 9.92 -6.60 9.60
C THR A 37 10.11 -5.11 9.80
N PHE A 38 9.11 -4.32 9.41
CA PHE A 38 9.02 -2.91 9.74
C PHE A 38 8.28 -2.73 11.06
N VAL A 39 8.83 -1.93 11.96
CA VAL A 39 8.23 -1.60 13.25
C VAL A 39 8.02 -0.09 13.30
N PHE A 40 6.77 0.34 13.28
CA PHE A 40 6.36 1.73 13.43
C PHE A 40 5.93 1.95 14.87
N HIS A 41 6.57 2.85 15.60
CA HIS A 41 6.20 3.14 16.98
C HIS A 41 5.60 4.54 17.12
N ASN A 42 4.53 4.65 17.91
CA ASN A 42 3.94 5.93 18.23
C ASN A 42 4.68 6.56 19.41
N ALA A 43 5.66 7.42 19.11
CA ALA A 43 6.42 8.19 20.09
C ALA A 43 5.70 9.43 20.62
N THR A 44 4.46 9.70 20.17
CA THR A 44 3.69 10.88 20.56
C THR A 44 2.92 10.64 21.86
N SER A 45 2.35 11.72 22.43
CA SER A 45 1.49 11.64 23.62
C SER A 45 0.02 11.34 23.31
N ALA A 46 -0.36 11.29 22.03
CA ALA A 46 -1.73 11.04 21.56
C ALA A 46 -1.77 9.79 20.65
N PRO A 47 -2.95 9.19 20.44
CA PRO A 47 -3.07 8.14 19.43
C PRO A 47 -2.76 8.66 18.02
N VAL A 48 -2.12 7.82 17.21
CA VAL A 48 -2.03 8.02 15.76
C VAL A 48 -2.87 6.96 15.05
N PHE A 49 -3.35 7.31 13.88
CA PHE A 49 -4.31 6.55 13.10
C PHE A 49 -3.73 6.27 11.72
N VAL A 50 -3.67 5.01 11.34
CA VAL A 50 -3.13 4.54 10.05
C VAL A 50 -4.28 3.99 9.23
N ASP A 51 -4.36 4.35 7.95
CA ASP A 51 -5.31 3.73 7.04
C ASP A 51 -5.05 2.21 6.97
N TRP A 52 -6.11 1.41 7.11
CA TRP A 52 -6.04 -0.04 7.15
C TRP A 52 -6.76 -0.62 5.94
N SER A 53 -6.21 -0.35 4.77
CA SER A 53 -6.61 -0.99 3.52
C SER A 53 -6.26 -2.49 3.59
N TYR A 54 -7.23 -3.39 3.44
CA TYR A 54 -6.96 -4.83 3.50
C TYR A 54 -5.95 -5.26 2.40
N PRO A 55 -4.99 -6.17 2.67
CA PRO A 55 -4.72 -6.90 3.92
C PRO A 55 -3.65 -6.27 4.83
N ARG A 56 -3.15 -5.07 4.51
CA ARG A 56 -2.04 -4.43 5.23
C ARG A 56 -2.08 -2.92 5.05
N PRO A 57 -1.56 -2.12 5.99
CA PRO A 57 -1.53 -0.67 5.83
C PRO A 57 -0.81 -0.27 4.52
N PRO A 58 -1.13 0.91 3.95
CA PRO A 58 -0.58 1.38 2.67
C PRO A 58 0.89 1.81 2.81
N LEU A 59 1.74 0.82 3.10
CA LEU A 59 3.17 0.95 3.24
C LEU A 59 3.78 1.33 1.89
N GLN A 60 4.52 2.43 1.85
CA GLN A 60 5.29 2.81 0.68
C GLN A 60 6.73 2.36 0.86
N LEU A 61 7.26 1.68 -0.15
CA LEU A 61 8.67 1.40 -0.25
C LEU A 61 9.23 2.12 -1.47
N LEU A 62 10.34 2.82 -1.28
CA LEU A 62 11.07 3.51 -2.34
C LEU A 62 12.43 2.86 -2.47
N ARG A 63 12.90 2.74 -3.71
CA ARG A 63 14.25 2.35 -4.08
C ARG A 63 14.77 3.39 -5.05
N ASP A 64 15.93 3.96 -4.78
CA ASP A 64 16.52 5.00 -5.65
C ASP A 64 15.51 6.13 -5.95
N ASN A 65 14.69 6.50 -4.96
CA ASN A 65 13.56 7.45 -5.01
C ASN A 65 12.37 7.05 -5.91
N ALA A 66 12.38 5.87 -6.53
CA ALA A 66 11.24 5.30 -7.24
C ALA A 66 10.39 4.44 -6.30
N GLN A 67 9.07 4.62 -6.32
CA GLN A 67 8.18 3.76 -5.55
C GLN A 67 8.20 2.35 -6.13
N ILE A 68 8.28 1.36 -5.25
CA ILE A 68 8.08 -0.05 -5.59
C ILE A 68 6.72 -0.49 -5.09
N ARG A 69 6.02 -1.23 -5.95
CA ARG A 69 4.73 -1.81 -5.60
C ARG A 69 4.95 -3.12 -4.89
N ILE A 70 4.61 -3.17 -3.61
CA ILE A 70 4.79 -4.37 -2.79
C ILE A 70 3.57 -5.27 -2.75
N ASP A 71 2.45 -4.84 -3.33
CA ASP A 71 1.16 -5.54 -3.37
C ASP A 71 0.65 -5.68 -4.81
N PRO A 72 0.16 -6.85 -5.24
CA PRO A 72 -0.44 -6.98 -6.57
C PRO A 72 -1.72 -6.13 -6.71
N GLY A 73 -2.33 -5.72 -5.60
CA GLY A 73 -3.65 -5.12 -5.54
C GLY A 73 -4.68 -6.16 -5.96
N CYS A 74 -5.57 -5.76 -6.87
CA CYS A 74 -6.55 -6.63 -7.49
C CYS A 74 -6.07 -7.29 -8.80
N ALA A 75 -4.85 -7.01 -9.26
CA ALA A 75 -4.34 -7.63 -10.48
C ALA A 75 -4.03 -9.12 -10.22
N PRO A 76 -4.53 -10.05 -11.06
CA PRO A 76 -4.18 -11.46 -10.94
C PRO A 76 -2.68 -11.65 -11.22
N LEU A 77 -2.09 -12.74 -10.72
CA LEU A 77 -0.71 -13.07 -11.08
C LEU A 77 -0.64 -13.50 -12.54
N CYS A 78 0.36 -13.01 -13.28
CA CYS A 78 0.49 -13.27 -14.73
C CYS A 78 0.60 -14.76 -15.11
N LYS A 79 0.92 -15.64 -14.16
CA LYS A 79 1.04 -17.09 -14.36
C LYS A 79 -0.29 -17.85 -14.18
N ASP A 80 -1.28 -17.23 -13.52
CA ASP A 80 -2.49 -17.94 -13.07
C ASP A 80 -3.66 -17.70 -14.04
N THR A 81 -3.98 -16.44 -14.36
CA THR A 81 -4.99 -16.04 -15.36
C THR A 81 -4.79 -14.56 -15.76
N CYS A 82 -5.29 -14.15 -16.95
CA CYS A 82 -5.37 -12.74 -17.36
C CYS A 82 -6.80 -12.19 -17.39
N ALA A 83 -7.70 -12.76 -16.58
CA ALA A 83 -9.08 -12.29 -16.50
C ALA A 83 -9.17 -10.95 -15.76
N CYS A 84 -9.89 -9.99 -16.34
CA CYS A 84 -10.28 -8.77 -15.62
C CYS A 84 -11.21 -9.13 -14.46
N LEU A 85 -10.69 -9.04 -13.23
CA LEU A 85 -11.50 -9.15 -12.03
C LEU A 85 -11.83 -7.76 -11.51
N ALA A 86 -13.07 -7.58 -11.05
CA ALA A 86 -13.44 -6.37 -10.34
C ALA A 86 -12.65 -6.29 -9.03
N CYS A 87 -11.96 -5.19 -8.81
CA CYS A 87 -11.33 -4.93 -7.53
C CYS A 87 -12.43 -4.82 -6.46
N PRO A 88 -12.36 -5.57 -5.36
CA PRO A 88 -13.31 -5.37 -4.27
C PRO A 88 -13.22 -3.92 -3.81
N THR A 89 -14.36 -3.33 -3.46
CA THR A 89 -14.37 -2.01 -2.82
C THR A 89 -13.60 -2.14 -1.51
N PRO A 90 -12.52 -1.37 -1.28
CA PRO A 90 -11.77 -1.45 -0.05
C PRO A 90 -12.69 -1.17 1.14
N GLU A 91 -12.68 -2.05 2.13
CA GLU A 91 -13.33 -1.77 3.40
C GLU A 91 -12.62 -0.58 4.04
N GLN A 92 -13.39 0.42 4.47
CA GLN A 92 -12.84 1.58 5.16
C GLN A 92 -12.54 1.18 6.59
N LYS A 93 -11.25 1.02 6.89
CA LYS A 93 -10.77 0.71 8.23
C LYS A 93 -9.61 1.61 8.57
N VAL A 94 -9.49 1.94 9.84
CA VAL A 94 -8.36 2.69 10.37
C VAL A 94 -7.83 1.94 11.59
N LEU A 95 -6.52 1.72 11.65
CA LEU A 95 -5.87 1.18 12.83
C LEU A 95 -5.45 2.33 13.75
N ARG A 96 -5.90 2.28 15.01
CA ARG A 96 -5.43 3.14 16.09
C ARG A 96 -4.16 2.56 16.72
N ILE A 97 -3.14 3.39 16.89
CA ILE A 97 -1.90 3.08 17.59
C ILE A 97 -1.79 4.07 18.76
N GLY A 98 -1.96 3.59 19.98
CA GLY A 98 -1.87 4.39 21.20
C GLY A 98 -0.45 4.90 21.50
N PRO A 99 -0.30 5.86 22.42
CA PRO A 99 1.01 6.32 22.88
C PRO A 99 1.89 5.16 23.37
N GLY A 100 3.11 5.04 22.83
CA GLY A 100 4.05 3.96 23.16
C GLY A 100 3.74 2.61 22.52
N GLU A 101 2.65 2.47 21.77
CA GLU A 101 2.34 1.24 21.03
C GLU A 101 3.09 1.15 19.69
N GLU A 102 3.15 -0.06 19.15
CA GLU A 102 3.84 -0.37 17.89
C GLU A 102 2.91 -1.06 16.89
N LEU A 103 3.16 -0.80 15.61
CA LEU A 103 2.64 -1.53 14.46
C LEU A 103 3.77 -2.28 13.77
N LYS A 104 3.63 -3.59 13.66
CA LYS A 104 4.58 -4.47 12.94
C LYS A 104 4.01 -4.85 11.59
N VAL A 105 4.79 -4.67 10.52
CA VAL A 105 4.43 -5.04 9.15
C VAL A 105 5.55 -5.88 8.56
N VAL A 106 5.22 -7.10 8.13
CA VAL A 106 6.18 -8.00 7.46
C VAL A 106 6.08 -7.79 5.96
N TRP A 107 7.25 -7.71 5.31
CA TRP A 107 7.38 -7.70 3.86
C TRP A 107 8.24 -8.86 3.43
N ASP A 108 7.69 -9.75 2.60
CA ASP A 108 8.38 -10.92 2.03
C ASP A 108 9.43 -10.57 0.97
N ALA A 109 9.93 -9.34 1.00
CA ALA A 109 10.94 -8.81 0.10
C ALA A 109 10.63 -9.05 -1.38
N SER A 110 9.36 -8.96 -1.76
CA SER A 110 8.88 -9.09 -3.14
C SER A 110 8.15 -7.83 -3.59
N HIS A 111 8.30 -7.48 -4.85
CA HIS A 111 7.57 -6.39 -5.49
C HIS A 111 6.92 -6.87 -6.78
N TYR A 112 6.00 -6.08 -7.32
CA TYR A 112 5.15 -6.46 -8.44
C TYR A 112 5.27 -5.45 -9.57
N LEU A 113 5.45 -5.97 -10.78
CA LEU A 113 5.34 -5.19 -12.01
C LEU A 113 3.98 -5.46 -12.63
N LEU A 114 3.26 -4.39 -12.99
CA LEU A 114 2.05 -4.55 -13.77
C LEU A 114 2.41 -4.73 -15.25
N ARG A 115 1.81 -5.73 -15.88
CA ARG A 115 1.94 -6.01 -17.30
C ARG A 115 0.57 -6.04 -17.95
N ALA A 116 0.44 -5.44 -19.13
CA ALA A 116 -0.76 -5.59 -19.95
C ALA A 116 -0.95 -7.07 -20.32
N CYS A 117 -2.20 -7.52 -20.26
CA CYS A 117 -2.60 -8.82 -20.78
C CYS A 117 -2.56 -8.80 -22.32
N GLU A 118 -1.96 -9.82 -22.94
CA GLU A 118 -1.85 -9.90 -24.41
C GLU A 118 -3.23 -10.06 -25.09
N ASP A 119 -4.19 -10.64 -24.38
CA ASP A 119 -5.52 -11.01 -24.85
C ASP A 119 -6.62 -10.03 -24.43
N ALA A 120 -6.29 -8.98 -23.64
CA ALA A 120 -7.29 -8.03 -23.15
C ALA A 120 -6.79 -6.59 -23.19
N ALA A 121 -7.51 -5.74 -23.92
CA ALA A 121 -7.12 -4.35 -24.21
C ALA A 121 -6.96 -3.45 -22.97
N SER A 122 -7.52 -3.82 -21.82
CA SER A 122 -7.49 -3.02 -20.59
C SER A 122 -7.15 -3.80 -19.32
N CYS A 123 -6.89 -5.11 -19.40
CA CYS A 123 -6.53 -5.88 -18.21
C CYS A 123 -5.01 -5.84 -17.98
N SER A 124 -4.61 -5.87 -16.71
CA SER A 124 -3.21 -6.03 -16.32
C SER A 124 -3.06 -7.18 -15.33
N CYS A 125 -1.95 -7.87 -15.40
CA CYS A 125 -1.53 -8.88 -14.43
C CYS A 125 -0.31 -8.39 -13.64
N ALA A 126 -0.12 -8.94 -12.44
CA ALA A 126 1.03 -8.66 -11.58
C ALA A 126 2.09 -9.75 -11.75
N GLU A 127 3.29 -9.36 -12.14
CA GLU A 127 4.47 -10.22 -12.22
C GLU A 127 5.31 -10.01 -10.95
N PRO A 128 5.47 -11.03 -10.07
CA PRO A 128 6.26 -10.89 -8.86
C PRO A 128 7.75 -10.94 -9.16
N TRP A 129 8.52 -10.08 -8.50
CA TRP A 129 9.97 -10.01 -8.58
C TRP A 129 10.58 -9.89 -7.18
N PRO A 130 11.68 -10.60 -6.89
CA PRO A 130 12.38 -10.43 -5.63
C PRO A 130 12.99 -9.02 -5.56
N ALA A 131 12.95 -8.42 -4.38
CA ALA A 131 13.75 -7.24 -4.06
C ALA A 131 15.24 -7.63 -4.07
N THR A 132 16.11 -6.68 -4.41
CA THR A 132 17.55 -6.91 -4.46
C THR A 132 18.22 -6.12 -3.36
N ALA A 133 19.46 -6.47 -3.02
CA ALA A 133 20.26 -5.62 -2.15
C ALA A 133 20.35 -4.19 -2.71
N GLY A 134 20.33 -3.18 -1.82
CA GLY A 134 20.29 -1.77 -2.22
C GLY A 134 19.81 -0.83 -1.12
N LYS A 135 19.78 0.46 -1.43
CA LYS A 135 19.22 1.48 -0.54
C LYS A 135 17.73 1.61 -0.77
N TYR A 136 16.99 1.59 0.32
CA TYR A 136 15.54 1.70 0.34
C TYR A 136 15.11 2.76 1.34
N VAL A 137 13.89 3.25 1.17
CA VAL A 137 13.19 4.06 2.16
C VAL A 137 11.83 3.43 2.38
N VAL A 138 11.48 3.16 3.62
CA VAL A 138 10.12 2.80 4.01
C VAL A 138 9.39 4.04 4.52
N LYS A 139 8.13 4.19 4.13
CA LYS A 139 7.23 5.23 4.63
C LYS A 139 5.88 4.66 4.98
N LEU A 140 5.30 5.16 6.06
CA LEU A 140 3.91 4.92 6.42
C LEU A 140 3.27 6.21 6.89
N ALA A 141 2.19 6.59 6.22
CA ALA A 141 1.40 7.75 6.60
C ALA A 141 0.45 7.41 7.75
N ALA A 142 0.26 8.39 8.63
CA ALA A 142 -0.70 8.35 9.72
C ALA A 142 -1.33 9.74 9.90
N SER A 143 -2.31 9.84 10.80
CA SER A 143 -2.93 11.09 11.22
C SER A 143 -3.21 11.05 12.72
N THR A 144 -3.32 12.22 13.33
CA THR A 144 -3.75 12.37 14.73
C THR A 144 -5.27 12.32 14.90
N GLY A 145 -6.04 12.27 13.81
CA GLY A 145 -7.50 12.30 13.84
C GLY A 145 -8.18 11.35 12.84
N VAL A 146 -9.40 10.97 13.19
CA VAL A 146 -10.25 10.05 12.44
C VAL A 146 -11.71 10.49 12.53
N ILE A 147 -12.50 10.27 11.48
CA ILE A 147 -13.93 10.55 11.42
C ILE A 147 -14.71 9.23 11.46
N GLY A 148 -15.66 9.14 12.39
CA GLY A 148 -16.57 8.02 12.53
C GLY A 148 -15.87 6.72 12.95
N GLY A 149 -16.50 5.61 12.58
CA GLY A 149 -16.00 4.26 12.85
C GLY A 149 -16.50 3.63 14.15
N THR A 150 -16.44 2.30 14.19
CA THR A 150 -16.71 1.51 15.40
C THR A 150 -15.58 0.50 15.61
N PRO A 151 -15.14 0.26 16.86
CA PRO A 151 -14.13 -0.76 17.12
C PRO A 151 -14.54 -2.13 16.58
N ASP A 152 -13.61 -2.81 15.92
CA ASP A 152 -13.76 -4.20 15.51
C ASP A 152 -13.80 -5.11 16.73
N THR A 153 -14.61 -6.17 16.66
CA THR A 153 -14.80 -7.10 17.78
C THR A 153 -13.60 -8.03 17.97
N ALA A 154 -12.82 -8.30 16.92
CA ALA A 154 -11.63 -9.15 16.97
C ALA A 154 -10.37 -8.36 17.35
N ASP A 155 -10.25 -7.10 16.90
CA ASP A 155 -9.19 -6.17 17.35
C ASP A 155 -9.76 -4.77 17.59
N PRO A 156 -10.01 -4.36 18.85
CA PRO A 156 -10.57 -3.06 19.19
C PRO A 156 -9.74 -1.84 18.73
N ARG A 157 -8.49 -2.04 18.29
CA ARG A 157 -7.67 -0.98 17.69
C ARG A 157 -8.09 -0.68 16.25
N VAL A 158 -8.70 -1.64 15.56
CA VAL A 158 -9.23 -1.45 14.20
C VAL A 158 -10.60 -0.81 14.30
N LEU A 159 -10.79 0.29 13.57
CA LEU A 159 -12.05 1.03 13.51
C LEU A 159 -12.72 0.80 12.16
N ASN A 160 -13.81 0.03 12.15
CA ASN A 160 -14.61 -0.29 10.97
C ASN A 160 -15.49 0.90 10.55
N GLY A 161 -15.47 1.25 9.27
CA GLY A 161 -16.20 2.39 8.70
C GLY A 161 -15.55 3.75 9.00
N ALA A 162 -14.34 3.76 9.57
CA ALA A 162 -13.61 4.96 9.90
C ALA A 162 -12.83 5.49 8.69
N LYS A 163 -12.54 6.80 8.68
CA LYS A 163 -11.64 7.44 7.71
C LYS A 163 -10.71 8.40 8.42
N ILE A 164 -9.50 8.56 7.89
CA ILE A 164 -8.60 9.62 8.34
C ILE A 164 -9.28 10.99 8.19
N ASP A 165 -9.21 11.80 9.24
CA ASP A 165 -9.71 13.18 9.20
C ASP A 165 -8.75 14.04 8.37
N PRO A 166 -9.20 14.61 7.22
CA PRO A 166 -8.34 15.46 6.39
C PRO A 166 -7.96 16.80 7.06
N ALA A 167 -8.67 17.21 8.13
CA ALA A 167 -8.35 18.40 8.90
C ALA A 167 -7.35 18.16 10.03
N ALA A 168 -7.09 16.90 10.38
CA ALA A 168 -6.18 16.55 11.45
C ALA A 168 -4.71 16.62 11.00
N PRO A 169 -3.77 16.98 11.90
CA PRO A 169 -2.35 16.90 11.64
C PRO A 169 -1.93 15.52 11.12
N THR A 170 -1.16 15.53 10.03
CA THR A 170 -0.58 14.33 9.43
C THR A 170 0.67 13.91 10.19
N CYS A 171 0.91 12.61 10.27
CA CYS A 171 2.14 12.06 10.82
C CYS A 171 2.76 11.11 9.79
N GLU A 172 4.08 10.92 9.85
CA GLU A 172 4.76 9.98 8.96
C GLU A 172 5.85 9.22 9.74
N GLY A 173 5.89 7.91 9.54
CA GLY A 173 7.05 7.10 9.91
C GLY A 173 7.89 6.85 8.67
N THR A 174 9.11 7.39 8.63
CA THR A 174 10.02 7.28 7.49
C THR A 174 11.38 6.81 7.95
N SER A 175 11.95 5.81 7.26
CA SER A 175 13.30 5.34 7.58
C SER A 175 14.05 4.88 6.33
N PRO A 176 15.25 5.43 6.05
CA PRO A 176 16.15 4.86 5.07
C PRO A 176 16.80 3.59 5.64
N PHE A 177 16.96 2.57 4.81
CA PHE A 177 17.65 1.33 5.19
C PHE A 177 18.43 0.74 4.02
N GLN A 178 19.42 -0.08 4.36
CA GLN A 178 20.20 -0.85 3.40
C GLN A 178 19.73 -2.31 3.44
N LEU A 179 19.21 -2.80 2.31
CA LEU A 179 18.82 -4.18 2.15
C LEU A 179 20.06 -5.02 1.82
N VAL A 180 20.43 -5.93 2.72
CA VAL A 180 21.54 -6.90 2.58
C VAL A 180 21.17 -8.31 3.05
N GLY A 181 20.00 -8.49 3.68
CA GLY A 181 19.51 -9.74 4.26
C GLY A 181 18.29 -9.48 5.16
N ALA A 182 17.95 -10.45 6.02
CA ALA A 182 16.92 -10.29 7.05
C ALA A 182 17.21 -9.05 7.90
N ALA A 183 16.19 -8.23 8.12
CA ALA A 183 16.33 -6.99 8.89
C ALA A 183 15.06 -6.68 9.68
N LEU A 184 15.26 -6.01 10.82
CA LEU A 184 14.23 -5.30 11.56
C LEU A 184 14.51 -3.82 11.41
N ILE A 185 13.55 -3.09 10.83
CA ILE A 185 13.65 -1.64 10.62
C ILE A 185 12.64 -0.97 11.54
N SER A 186 13.13 -0.25 12.56
CA SER A 186 12.28 0.49 13.50
C SER A 186 12.26 1.98 13.14
N THR A 187 11.07 2.59 13.15
CA THR A 187 10.90 4.01 12.85
C THR A 187 9.78 4.65 13.69
N PRO A 188 9.99 5.83 14.28
CA PRO A 188 8.94 6.57 14.96
C PRO A 188 7.99 7.22 13.96
N PHE A 189 6.71 7.38 14.32
CA PHE A 189 5.88 8.42 13.72
C PHE A 189 6.32 9.80 14.20
N ILE A 190 6.44 10.74 13.26
CA ILE A 190 6.70 12.16 13.51
C ILE A 190 5.48 12.95 13.05
N CYS A 191 4.94 13.80 13.92
CA CYS A 191 3.84 14.72 13.64
C CYS A 191 4.34 16.18 13.78
N PRO A 192 3.90 17.11 12.93
CA PRO A 192 4.28 18.53 12.97
C PRO A 192 3.59 19.31 14.10
#